data_AF-A0A1I2MU81-F1
#
_entry.id   AF-A0A1I2MU81-F1
#
_cell.length_a   1.000
_cell.length_b   1.000
_cell.length_c   1.000
_cell.angle_alpha   90.00
_cell.angle_beta   90.00
_cell.angle_gamma   90.00
#
_symmetry.space_group_name_H-M   'P 1'
#
loop_
_entity.id
_entity.type
_entity.pdbx_description
1 polymer ?
#
loop_
_entity_poly.entity_id
_entity_poly.type
_entity_poly.pdbx_seq_one_letter_code
_entity_poly.pdbx_strand_id
1 'polypeptide(L)'
;MAKYSFEFKLQVVQAYLNGEGSYNYLSKKYEIPFGRDIRKWVNAYKAFGKDGLTRARKNESYSFEFKLHVVKLYLTTEVSYQELALSVGINNPPLITRWVNDYRIAGPDALKTKRKGRRRKVDKTKAITTDASNDNREYLKQLEEENLKLRIENAYLKELRRLRLEDEARLREQQESSTASEENSN
;
A
#
# COMPACT_ATOMS: atom_id res chain seq x y z
N MET A 1 -13.50 6.65 26.90
CA MET A 1 -13.52 5.32 27.56
C MET A 1 -13.59 4.25 26.47
N ALA A 2 -12.96 3.09 26.63
CA ALA A 2 -13.20 1.97 25.72
C ALA A 2 -14.57 1.36 26.06
N LYS A 3 -15.41 1.08 25.05
CA LYS A 3 -16.76 0.53 25.26
C LYS A 3 -16.76 -0.86 25.89
N TYR A 4 -15.74 -1.67 25.56
CA TYR A 4 -15.59 -3.05 26.02
C TYR A 4 -14.25 -3.23 26.73
N SER A 5 -14.27 -3.87 27.90
CA SER A 5 -13.07 -4.20 28.68
C SER A 5 -12.25 -5.29 27.99
N PHE A 6 -10.98 -5.43 28.39
CA PHE A 6 -10.11 -6.49 27.90
C PHE A 6 -10.69 -7.88 28.23
N GLU A 7 -11.08 -8.10 29.49
CA GLU A 7 -11.66 -9.36 29.96
C GLU A 7 -12.90 -9.76 29.15
N PHE A 8 -13.80 -8.80 28.89
CA PHE A 8 -15.00 -9.07 28.10
C PHE A 8 -14.65 -9.49 26.66
N LYS A 9 -13.72 -8.79 26.01
CA LYS A 9 -13.27 -9.18 24.67
C LYS A 9 -12.65 -10.57 24.66
N LEU A 10 -11.83 -10.89 25.67
CA LEU A 10 -11.18 -12.19 25.79
C LEU A 10 -12.22 -13.30 25.95
N GLN A 11 -13.23 -13.10 26.78
CA GLN A 11 -14.35 -14.04 26.95
C GLN A 11 -15.08 -14.30 25.62
N VAL A 12 -15.44 -13.25 24.89
CA VAL A 12 -16.14 -13.38 23.59
C VAL A 12 -15.28 -14.09 22.55
N VAL A 13 -13.98 -13.80 22.52
CA VAL A 13 -13.04 -14.48 21.61
C VAL A 13 -12.90 -15.96 21.97
N GLN A 14 -12.78 -16.31 23.26
CA GLN A 14 -12.73 -17.70 23.70
C GLN A 14 -14.01 -18.46 23.34
N ALA A 15 -15.19 -17.85 23.53
CA ALA A 15 -16.46 -18.45 23.11
C ALA A 15 -16.48 -18.79 21.61
N TYR A 16 -15.93 -17.90 20.78
CA TYR A 16 -15.78 -18.18 19.34
C TYR A 16 -14.80 -19.33 19.06
N LEU A 17 -13.64 -19.33 19.72
CA LEU A 17 -12.62 -20.37 19.54
C LEU A 17 -13.09 -21.75 20.04
N ASN A 18 -13.96 -21.77 21.04
CA ASN A 18 -14.59 -22.99 21.58
C ASN A 18 -15.74 -23.50 20.69
N GLY A 19 -16.06 -22.81 19.58
CA GLY A 19 -17.10 -23.25 18.65
C GLY A 19 -18.53 -22.99 19.13
N GLU A 20 -18.75 -22.08 20.09
CA GLU A 20 -20.09 -21.80 20.63
C GLU A 20 -21.05 -21.17 19.60
N GLY A 21 -20.53 -20.67 18.47
CA GLY A 21 -21.35 -20.25 17.34
C GLY A 21 -20.66 -19.25 16.40
N SER A 22 -21.42 -18.78 15.40
CA SER A 22 -20.96 -17.78 14.44
C SER A 22 -20.82 -16.38 15.05
N TYR A 23 -20.13 -15.47 14.36
CA TYR A 23 -20.02 -14.07 14.81
C TYR A 23 -21.38 -13.41 15.06
N ASN A 24 -22.40 -13.71 14.24
CA ASN A 24 -23.74 -13.14 14.41
C ASN A 24 -24.45 -13.72 15.63
N TYR A 25 -24.25 -15.01 15.91
CA TYR A 25 -24.77 -15.65 17.12
C TYR A 25 -24.16 -15.02 18.37
N LEU A 26 -22.84 -14.89 18.42
CA LEU A 26 -22.14 -14.27 19.55
C LEU A 26 -22.50 -12.79 19.71
N SER A 27 -22.74 -12.08 18.59
CA SER A 27 -23.22 -10.70 18.61
C SER A 27 -24.53 -10.56 19.41
N LYS A 28 -25.48 -11.48 19.19
CA LYS A 28 -26.75 -11.50 19.91
C LYS A 28 -26.56 -11.95 21.36
N LYS A 29 -25.78 -13.01 21.60
CA LYS A 29 -25.52 -13.57 22.94
C LYS A 29 -24.89 -12.56 23.90
N TYR A 30 -23.95 -11.76 23.40
CA TYR A 30 -23.20 -10.77 24.19
C TYR A 30 -23.68 -9.33 23.98
N GLU A 31 -24.83 -9.13 23.33
CA GLU A 31 -25.42 -7.80 23.05
C GLU A 31 -24.47 -6.82 22.36
N ILE A 32 -23.62 -7.34 21.48
CA ILE A 32 -22.74 -6.55 20.64
C ILE A 32 -23.53 -6.17 19.39
N PRO A 33 -23.58 -4.88 18.99
CA PRO A 33 -24.41 -4.48 17.86
C PRO A 33 -24.02 -5.11 16.52
N PHE A 34 -22.74 -5.45 16.32
CA PHE A 34 -22.24 -5.94 15.04
C PHE A 34 -21.23 -7.08 15.19
N GLY A 35 -21.49 -8.21 14.53
CA GLY A 35 -20.58 -9.37 14.50
C GLY A 35 -19.20 -9.05 13.89
N ARG A 36 -19.08 -7.98 13.08
CA ARG A 36 -17.80 -7.51 12.54
C ARG A 36 -16.81 -7.10 13.64
N ASP A 37 -17.29 -6.61 14.78
CA ASP A 37 -16.43 -6.18 15.88
C ASP A 37 -15.84 -7.42 16.60
N ILE A 38 -16.64 -8.49 16.71
CA ILE A 38 -16.17 -9.79 17.19
C ILE A 38 -15.14 -10.38 16.23
N ARG A 39 -15.42 -10.36 14.91
CA ARG A 39 -14.45 -10.82 13.89
C ARG A 39 -13.13 -10.07 13.99
N LYS A 40 -13.14 -8.75 14.24
CA LYS A 40 -11.93 -7.96 14.48
C LYS A 40 -11.16 -8.43 15.71
N TRP A 41 -11.83 -8.66 16.83
CA TRP A 41 -11.17 -9.14 18.05
C TRP A 41 -10.58 -10.54 17.88
N VAL A 42 -11.31 -11.45 17.25
CA VAL A 42 -10.82 -12.80 16.95
C VAL A 42 -9.59 -12.74 16.05
N ASN A 43 -9.62 -11.94 14.99
CA ASN A 43 -8.48 -11.81 14.09
C ASN A 43 -7.26 -11.18 14.78
N ALA A 44 -7.47 -10.14 15.60
CA ALA A 44 -6.40 -9.55 16.39
C ALA A 44 -5.80 -10.54 17.40
N TYR A 45 -6.64 -11.37 18.03
CA TYR A 45 -6.20 -12.41 18.95
C TYR A 45 -5.42 -13.52 18.24
N LYS A 46 -5.85 -13.95 17.05
CA LYS A 46 -5.12 -14.94 16.26
C LYS A 46 -3.74 -14.44 15.83
N ALA A 47 -3.60 -13.15 15.53
CA ALA A 47 -2.34 -12.56 15.08
C ALA A 47 -1.38 -12.21 16.23
N PHE A 48 -1.90 -11.67 17.34
CA PHE A 48 -1.08 -11.08 18.40
C PHE A 48 -1.37 -11.64 19.80
N GLY A 49 -2.19 -12.69 19.90
CA GLY A 49 -2.63 -13.25 21.18
C GLY A 49 -3.41 -12.25 22.02
N LYS A 50 -3.18 -12.29 23.34
CA LYS A 50 -3.84 -11.38 24.30
C LYS A 50 -3.54 -9.91 23.99
N ASP A 51 -2.33 -9.59 23.56
CA ASP A 51 -1.92 -8.21 23.29
C ASP A 51 -2.77 -7.56 22.17
N GLY A 52 -3.24 -8.35 21.21
CA GLY A 52 -4.15 -7.89 20.15
C GLY A 52 -5.52 -7.39 20.65
N LEU A 53 -5.94 -7.78 21.86
CA LEU A 53 -7.19 -7.28 22.48
C LEU A 53 -6.98 -6.02 23.31
N THR A 54 -5.73 -5.76 23.69
CA THR A 54 -5.36 -4.59 24.48
C THR A 54 -5.34 -3.34 23.61
N ARG A 55 -5.67 -2.21 24.24
CA ARG A 55 -5.50 -0.92 23.60
C ARG A 55 -4.04 -0.50 23.72
N ALA A 56 -3.42 -0.13 22.61
CA ALA A 56 -2.13 0.55 22.63
C ALA A 56 -2.22 1.79 23.53
N ARG A 57 -1.44 1.81 24.60
CA ARG A 57 -1.38 2.93 25.56
C ARG A 57 -0.47 4.06 25.10
N LYS A 58 0.38 3.78 24.10
CA LYS A 58 1.31 4.73 23.51
C LYS A 58 0.95 4.95 22.04
N ASN A 59 1.14 6.18 21.57
CA ASN A 59 1.07 6.46 20.15
C ASN A 59 2.38 5.98 19.53
N GLU A 60 2.33 4.91 18.74
CA GLU A 60 3.47 4.48 17.94
C GLU A 60 3.75 5.53 16.85
N SER A 61 5.02 5.91 16.73
CA SER A 61 5.49 6.77 15.65
C SER A 61 6.03 5.90 14.52
N TYR A 62 5.37 5.93 13.37
CA TYR A 62 5.86 5.26 12.16
C TYR A 62 6.68 6.24 11.33
N SER A 63 7.86 5.79 10.87
CA SER A 63 8.72 6.56 9.98
C SER A 63 8.03 6.81 8.63
N PHE A 64 8.50 7.84 7.91
CA PHE A 64 8.00 8.13 6.56
C PHE A 64 8.19 6.92 5.63
N GLU A 65 9.37 6.32 5.63
CA GLU A 65 9.71 5.15 4.81
C GLU A 65 8.78 3.97 5.10
N PHE A 66 8.50 3.70 6.38
CA PHE A 66 7.60 2.62 6.75
C PHE A 66 6.17 2.87 6.23
N LYS A 67 5.64 4.08 6.41
CA LYS A 67 4.31 4.43 5.88
C LYS A 67 4.26 4.29 4.36
N LEU A 68 5.30 4.75 3.67
CA LEU A 68 5.38 4.67 2.21
C LEU A 68 5.43 3.20 1.76
N HIS A 69 6.20 2.36 2.45
CA HIS A 69 6.24 0.93 2.20
C HIS A 69 4.86 0.28 2.37
N VAL A 70 4.17 0.53 3.49
CA VAL A 70 2.83 -0.03 3.76
C VAL A 70 1.81 0.41 2.70
N VAL A 71 1.84 1.68 2.30
CA VAL A 71 0.95 2.20 1.25
C VAL A 71 1.25 1.55 -0.09
N LYS A 72 2.52 1.45 -0.49
CA LYS A 72 2.92 0.77 -1.73
C LYS A 72 2.47 -0.68 -1.72
N LEU A 73 2.70 -1.39 -0.61
CA LEU A 73 2.29 -2.78 -0.45
C LEU A 73 0.78 -2.95 -0.65
N TYR A 74 -0.04 -2.05 -0.06
CA TYR A 74 -1.49 -2.05 -0.29
C TYR A 74 -1.86 -1.81 -1.76
N LEU A 75 -1.16 -0.92 -2.46
CA LEU A 75 -1.47 -0.59 -3.85
C LEU A 75 -1.02 -1.67 -4.83
N THR A 76 -0.07 -2.52 -4.46
CA THR A 76 0.45 -3.60 -5.32
C THR A 76 -0.14 -4.97 -5.02
N THR A 77 -0.83 -5.15 -3.89
CA THR A 77 -1.36 -6.45 -3.45
C THR A 77 -2.87 -6.41 -3.29
N GLU A 78 -3.53 -7.54 -3.50
CA GLU A 78 -4.99 -7.69 -3.35
C GLU A 78 -5.39 -8.10 -1.93
N VAL A 79 -4.88 -7.39 -0.93
CA VAL A 79 -5.17 -7.67 0.49
C VAL A 79 -6.14 -6.66 1.07
N SER A 80 -6.97 -7.11 2.01
CA SER A 80 -7.79 -6.18 2.78
C SER A 80 -6.93 -5.30 3.70
N TYR A 81 -7.42 -4.10 4.04
CA TYR A 81 -6.76 -3.25 5.04
C TYR A 81 -6.53 -3.97 6.37
N GLN A 82 -7.42 -4.89 6.73
CA GLN A 82 -7.30 -5.65 7.97
C GLN A 82 -6.16 -6.66 7.88
N GLU A 83 -6.09 -7.45 6.82
CA GLU A 83 -5.00 -8.42 6.62
C GLU A 83 -3.64 -7.73 6.52
N LEU A 84 -3.56 -6.63 5.77
CA LEU A 84 -2.35 -5.83 5.68
C LEU A 84 -1.91 -5.29 7.04
N ALA A 85 -2.86 -4.79 7.85
CA ALA A 85 -2.55 -4.30 9.18
C ALA A 85 -1.97 -5.40 10.06
N LEU A 86 -2.57 -6.60 10.03
CA LEU A 86 -2.08 -7.75 10.78
C LEU A 86 -0.68 -8.19 10.31
N SER A 87 -0.41 -8.21 9.00
CA SER A 87 0.89 -8.64 8.47
C SER A 87 2.03 -7.70 8.83
N VAL A 88 1.76 -6.39 8.93
CA VAL A 88 2.75 -5.37 9.31
C VAL A 88 2.78 -5.07 10.81
N GLY A 89 2.09 -5.85 11.63
CA GLY A 89 2.07 -5.70 13.09
C GLY A 89 1.22 -4.54 13.62
N ILE A 90 0.36 -3.97 12.79
CA ILE A 90 -0.52 -2.85 13.15
C ILE A 90 -1.90 -3.38 13.53
N ASN A 91 -2.30 -3.17 14.78
CA ASN A 91 -3.64 -3.55 15.25
C ASN A 91 -4.74 -2.51 14.92
N ASN A 92 -4.44 -1.49 14.13
CA ASN A 92 -5.35 -0.40 13.77
C ASN A 92 -5.49 -0.25 12.24
N PRO A 93 -6.33 -1.09 11.58
CA PRO A 93 -6.54 -1.00 10.13
C PRO A 93 -6.96 0.38 9.61
N PRO A 94 -7.84 1.15 10.29
CA PRO A 94 -8.16 2.53 9.89
C PRO A 94 -6.97 3.48 9.74
N LEU A 95 -5.85 3.22 10.45
CA LEU A 95 -4.63 4.00 10.31
C LEU A 95 -4.04 3.87 8.89
N ILE A 96 -4.05 2.65 8.34
CA ILE A 96 -3.56 2.36 6.99
C ILE A 96 -4.50 2.98 5.96
N THR A 97 -5.82 2.89 6.15
CA THR A 97 -6.80 3.54 5.28
C THR A 97 -6.54 5.04 5.17
N ARG A 98 -6.21 5.69 6.31
CA ARG A 98 -5.83 7.10 6.31
C ARG A 98 -4.56 7.36 5.49
N TRP A 99 -3.50 6.58 5.69
CA TRP A 99 -2.25 6.76 4.93
C TRP A 99 -2.45 6.59 3.42
N VAL A 100 -3.22 5.57 3.01
CA VAL A 100 -3.54 5.35 1.60
C VAL A 100 -4.34 6.51 1.02
N ASN A 101 -5.32 7.04 1.76
CA ASN A 101 -6.07 8.21 1.33
C ASN A 101 -5.21 9.48 1.23
N ASP A 102 -4.38 9.74 2.25
CA ASP A 102 -3.44 10.86 2.27
C ASP A 102 -2.50 10.79 1.05
N TYR A 103 -1.98 9.60 0.74
CA TYR A 103 -1.15 9.34 -0.44
C TYR A 103 -1.90 9.55 -1.77
N ARG A 104 -3.14 9.10 -1.88
CA ARG A 104 -3.95 9.29 -3.10
C ARG A 104 -4.26 10.77 -3.38
N ILE A 105 -4.44 11.57 -2.32
CA ILE A 105 -4.80 12.98 -2.45
C ILE A 105 -3.59 13.87 -2.72
N ALA A 106 -2.49 13.66 -2.00
CA ALA A 106 -1.36 14.59 -1.99
C ALA A 106 0.01 13.91 -2.20
N GLY A 107 0.02 12.65 -2.65
CA GLY A 107 1.23 11.91 -2.99
C GLY A 107 2.07 11.53 -1.76
N PRO A 108 3.35 11.13 -1.98
CA PRO A 108 4.25 10.72 -0.90
C PRO A 108 4.38 11.77 0.20
N ASP A 109 4.47 13.06 -0.15
CA ASP A 109 4.68 14.14 0.83
C ASP A 109 3.61 14.23 1.91
N ALA A 110 2.41 13.71 1.65
CA ALA A 110 1.32 13.64 2.63
C ALA A 110 1.66 12.75 3.85
N LEU A 111 2.54 11.77 3.68
CA LEU A 111 2.92 10.80 4.73
C LEU A 111 3.99 11.36 5.69
N LYS A 112 4.67 12.44 5.29
CA LYS A 112 5.70 13.10 6.11
C LYS A 112 5.05 13.67 7.37
N THR A 113 5.74 13.52 8.50
CA THR A 113 5.25 14.07 9.78
C THR A 113 5.22 15.59 9.71
N LYS A 114 4.02 16.18 9.64
CA LYS A 114 3.86 17.63 9.80
C LYS A 114 4.28 18.00 11.21
N ARG A 115 5.20 18.96 11.36
CA ARG A 115 5.59 19.51 12.67
C ARG A 115 4.33 19.96 13.41
N LYS A 116 3.97 19.25 14.48
CA LYS A 116 2.81 19.55 15.31
C LYS A 116 3.21 20.62 16.33
N GLY A 117 2.67 21.83 16.21
CA GLY A 117 2.93 22.93 17.14
C GLY A 117 2.51 24.30 16.61
N ARG A 118 2.51 25.30 17.50
CA ARG A 118 2.32 26.71 17.14
C ARG A 118 3.46 27.12 16.20
N ARG A 119 3.14 27.70 15.04
CA ARG A 119 4.15 28.36 14.20
C ARG A 119 4.87 29.37 15.10
N ARG A 120 6.21 29.32 15.20
CA ARG A 120 6.96 30.34 15.94
C ARG A 120 6.52 31.71 15.40
N LYS A 121 6.22 32.67 16.29
CA LYS A 121 6.23 34.08 15.89
C LYS A 121 7.67 34.34 15.42
N VAL A 122 7.85 34.45 14.12
CA VAL A 122 9.14 34.82 13.54
C VAL A 122 9.28 36.32 13.72
N ASP A 123 10.08 36.73 14.71
CA ASP A 123 10.69 38.05 14.67
C ASP A 123 11.60 38.06 13.44
N LYS A 124 11.36 39.04 12.55
CA LYS A 124 12.16 39.24 11.33
C LYS A 124 13.61 39.51 11.72
N THR A 125 14.39 38.46 11.91
CA THR A 125 15.84 38.52 12.02
C THR A 125 16.43 37.44 11.12
N LYS A 126 17.03 37.96 10.04
CA LYS A 126 17.96 37.40 9.06
C LYS A 126 18.29 35.90 9.14
N ALA A 127 17.89 35.22 8.06
CA ALA A 127 18.59 34.19 7.28
C ALA A 127 19.29 33.03 8.02
N ILE A 128 18.82 31.81 7.74
CA ILE A 128 19.60 30.67 7.21
C ILE A 128 18.55 29.66 6.70
N THR A 129 18.47 29.48 5.37
CA THR A 129 18.16 28.24 4.62
C THR A 129 17.78 28.61 3.19
N THR A 130 18.76 28.88 2.34
CA THR A 130 18.57 29.05 0.89
C THR A 130 19.28 27.98 0.06
N ASP A 131 20.12 27.13 0.66
CA ASP A 131 20.88 26.13 -0.11
C ASP A 131 20.11 24.82 -0.30
N ALA A 132 19.47 24.29 0.76
CA ALA A 132 18.74 23.01 0.69
C ALA A 132 17.47 23.01 -0.20
N SER A 133 16.94 24.19 -0.53
CA SER A 133 15.79 24.34 -1.46
C SER A 133 16.22 24.42 -2.92
N ASN A 134 17.45 24.88 -3.19
CA ASN A 134 17.99 24.93 -4.55
C ASN A 134 18.51 23.54 -4.96
N ASP A 135 19.21 22.83 -4.06
CA ASP A 135 19.67 21.46 -4.31
C ASP A 135 18.51 20.51 -4.63
N ASN A 136 17.38 20.64 -3.91
CA ASN A 136 16.18 19.85 -4.20
C ASN A 136 15.58 20.17 -5.57
N ARG A 137 15.67 21.41 -6.05
CA ARG A 137 15.17 21.78 -7.38
C ARG A 137 16.07 21.27 -8.50
N GLU A 138 17.38 21.32 -8.31
CA GLU A 138 18.34 20.79 -9.29
C GLU A 138 18.27 19.27 -9.35
N TYR A 139 18.16 18.61 -8.20
CA TYR A 139 17.96 17.15 -8.14
C TYR A 139 16.64 16.71 -8.79
N LEU A 140 15.55 17.47 -8.60
CA LEU A 140 14.28 17.18 -9.28
C LEU A 140 14.39 17.33 -10.80
N LYS A 141 15.07 18.37 -11.29
CA LYS A 141 15.31 18.53 -12.74
C LYS A 141 16.13 17.38 -13.33
N GLN A 142 17.21 16.98 -12.66
CA GLN A 142 18.04 15.85 -13.10
C GLN A 142 17.20 14.56 -13.19
N LEU A 143 16.36 14.32 -12.19
CA LEU A 143 15.51 13.13 -12.17
C LEU A 143 14.44 13.15 -13.28
N GLU A 144 13.89 14.32 -13.61
CA GLU A 144 12.96 14.50 -14.73
C GLU A 144 13.64 14.24 -16.08
N GLU A 145 14.86 14.76 -16.27
CA GLU A 145 15.68 14.53 -17.47
C GLU A 145 16.03 13.05 -17.64
N GLU A 146 16.45 12.38 -16.57
CA GLU A 146 16.72 10.93 -16.58
C GLU A 146 15.46 10.14 -16.92
N ASN A 147 14.30 10.50 -16.36
CA ASN A 147 13.05 9.83 -16.68
C ASN A 147 12.66 10.00 -18.15
N LEU A 148 12.85 11.20 -18.70
CA LEU A 148 12.59 11.49 -20.11
C LEU A 148 13.52 10.67 -21.01
N LYS A 149 14.82 10.62 -20.69
CA LYS A 149 15.80 9.79 -21.41
C LYS A 149 15.41 8.31 -21.40
N LEU A 150 15.07 7.77 -20.23
CA LEU A 150 14.63 6.38 -20.09
C LEU A 150 13.34 6.09 -20.88
N ARG A 151 12.40 7.04 -20.95
CA ARG A 151 11.18 6.88 -21.75
C ARG A 151 11.48 6.84 -23.24
N ILE A 152 12.38 7.69 -23.72
CA ILE A 152 12.82 7.68 -25.12
C ILE A 152 13.52 6.36 -25.44
N GLU A 153 14.44 5.91 -24.58
CA GLU A 153 15.15 4.64 -24.77
C GLU A 153 14.18 3.44 -24.81
N ASN A 154 13.23 3.39 -23.89
CA ASN A 154 12.20 2.35 -23.89
C ASN A 154 11.30 2.39 -25.14
N ALA A 155 10.95 3.59 -25.63
CA ALA A 155 10.18 3.74 -26.85
C ALA A 155 10.98 3.24 -28.07
N TYR A 156 12.25 3.62 -28.16
CA TYR A 156 13.16 3.16 -29.22
C TYR A 156 13.33 1.64 -29.21
N LEU A 157 13.57 1.04 -28.04
CA LEU A 157 13.71 -0.41 -27.90
C LEU A 157 12.41 -1.15 -28.29
N LYS A 158 11.24 -0.57 -28.02
CA LYS A 158 9.95 -1.13 -28.45
C LYS A 158 9.78 -1.08 -29.97
N GLU A 159 10.12 0.02 -30.62
CA GLU A 159 10.08 0.12 -32.08
C GLU A 159 11.08 -0.82 -32.76
N LEU A 160 12.29 -0.94 -32.21
CA LEU A 160 13.29 -1.89 -32.71
C LEU A 160 12.79 -3.34 -32.63
N ARG A 161 12.14 -3.71 -31.52
CA ARG A 161 11.50 -5.03 -31.37
C ARG A 161 10.39 -5.23 -32.38
N ARG A 162 9.56 -4.21 -32.61
CA ARG A 162 8.47 -4.26 -33.59
C ARG A 162 8.99 -4.52 -35.00
N LEU A 163 10.01 -3.76 -35.43
CA LEU A 163 10.60 -3.94 -36.77
C LEU A 163 11.19 -5.34 -36.96
N ARG A 164 11.91 -5.87 -35.96
CA ARG A 164 12.43 -7.25 -36.03
C ARG A 164 11.32 -8.28 -36.20
N LEU A 165 10.22 -8.14 -35.45
CA LEU A 165 9.07 -9.06 -35.57
C LEU A 165 8.41 -8.95 -36.95
N GLU A 166 8.33 -7.74 -37.52
CA GLU A 166 7.77 -7.51 -38.85
C GLU A 166 8.65 -8.12 -39.95
N ASP A 167 9.97 -8.00 -39.83
CA ASP A 167 10.92 -8.60 -40.78
C ASP A 167 10.93 -10.13 -40.67
N GLU A 168 10.86 -10.69 -39.47
CA GLU A 168 10.69 -12.14 -39.26
C GLU A 168 9.37 -12.64 -39.85
N ALA A 169 8.27 -11.90 -39.71
CA ALA A 169 6.98 -12.25 -40.30
C ALA A 169 7.04 -12.25 -41.84
N ARG A 170 7.63 -11.21 -42.45
CA ARG A 170 7.81 -11.13 -43.91
C ARG A 170 8.65 -12.29 -44.46
N LEU A 171 9.72 -12.68 -43.75
CA LEU A 171 10.53 -13.82 -44.14
C LEU A 171 9.73 -15.13 -44.11
N ARG A 172 8.85 -15.31 -43.12
CA ARG A 172 7.96 -16.48 -43.05
C ARG A 172 6.95 -16.51 -44.20
N GLU A 173 6.30 -15.40 -44.50
CA GLU A 173 5.36 -15.30 -45.64
C GLU A 173 6.04 -15.62 -47.00
N GLN A 174 7.29 -15.19 -47.19
CA GLN A 174 8.07 -15.51 -48.39
C GLN A 174 8.42 -17.01 -48.47
N GLN A 175 8.72 -17.64 -47.34
CA GLN A 175 8.97 -19.09 -47.28
C GLN A 175 7.69 -19.89 -47.57
N GLU A 176 6.56 -19.51 -46.97
CA GLU A 176 5.26 -20.20 -47.16
C GLU A 176 4.74 -20.09 -48.60
N SER A 177 4.89 -18.92 -49.24
CA SER A 177 4.50 -18.71 -50.65
C SER A 177 5.40 -19.44 -51.66
N SER A 178 6.67 -19.64 -51.32
CA SER A 178 7.60 -20.45 -52.13
C SER A 178 7.27 -21.94 -52.03
N THR A 179 6.99 -22.46 -50.82
CA THR A 179 6.61 -23.87 -50.64
C THR A 179 5.24 -24.20 -51.25
N ALA A 180 4.27 -23.27 -51.20
CA ALA A 180 2.96 -23.47 -51.81
C ALA A 180 2.98 -23.50 -53.36
N SER A 181 3.98 -22.86 -53.99
CA SER A 181 4.15 -22.89 -55.45
C SER A 181 4.81 -24.19 -55.94
N GLU A 182 5.65 -24.81 -55.12
CA GLU A 182 6.27 -26.11 -55.41
C GLU A 182 5.26 -27.26 -55.29
N GLU A 183 4.30 -27.19 -54.35
CA GLU A 183 3.25 -28.21 -54.19
C GLU A 183 2.20 -28.19 -55.32
N ASN A 184 2.00 -27.05 -56.00
CA ASN A 184 1.00 -26.91 -57.08
C ASN A 184 1.55 -27.18 -58.49
N SER A 185 2.82 -27.61 -58.61
CA SER A 185 3.49 -27.98 -59.87
C SER A 185 3.79 -29.48 -60.03
N ASN A 186 3.23 -30.33 -59.16
CA ASN A 186 3.32 -31.81 -59.29
C ASN A 186 1.99 -32.43 -59.70
#